data_AF-A0A6H2A0N9-F1
#
_entry.id   AF-A0A6H2A0N9-F1
#
_cell.length_a   1.000
_cell.length_b   1.000
_cell.length_c   1.000
_cell.angle_alpha   90.00
_cell.angle_beta   90.00
_cell.angle_gamma   90.00
#
_symmetry.space_group_name_H-M   'P 1'
#
loop_
_entity.id
_entity.type
_entity.pdbx_description
1 polymer ?
#
loop_
_entity_poly.entity_id
_entity_poly.type
_entity_poly.pdbx_seq_one_letter_code
_entity_poly.pdbx_strand_id
1 'polypeptide(L)'
;MRGYPKHLNTPADLELVRQRWPEKAAAQVQAMMGSSKTWQPKKVKDGEKLVGSATLKKITSEDGKDEWLELVDDPESKLKRLGVSKAEAAEIAEDVLPRTSGRGRSNGHDRIY
;
A
#
# COMPACT_ATOMS: atom_id res chain seq x y z
N MET A 1 15.03 -4.08 26.70
CA MET A 1 13.77 -3.57 26.10
C MET A 1 13.38 -4.51 24.96
N ARG A 2 12.19 -5.13 24.99
CA ARG A 2 11.69 -5.94 23.86
C ARG A 2 11.43 -4.99 22.68
N GLY A 3 12.32 -5.01 21.69
CA GLY A 3 12.26 -4.14 20.52
C GLY A 3 11.14 -4.51 19.56
N TYR A 4 10.78 -3.57 18.68
CA TYR A 4 9.82 -3.79 17.61
C TYR A 4 10.28 -4.95 16.70
N PRO A 5 9.41 -5.93 16.39
CA PRO A 5 9.75 -7.04 15.50
C PRO A 5 10.19 -6.52 14.12
N LYS A 6 11.42 -6.86 13.70
CA LYS A 6 11.93 -6.48 12.37
C LYS A 6 11.14 -7.13 11.22
N HIS A 7 10.54 -8.29 11.46
CA HIS A 7 9.82 -9.06 10.46
C HIS A 7 8.46 -9.48 11.00
N LEU A 8 7.40 -9.13 10.27
CA LEU A 8 6.06 -9.67 10.48
C LEU A 8 5.89 -10.83 9.50
N ASN A 9 6.02 -12.05 10.01
CA ASN A 9 5.90 -13.27 9.19
C ASN A 9 4.62 -14.04 9.48
N THR A 10 3.98 -13.79 10.64
CA THR A 10 2.77 -14.49 11.07
C THR A 10 1.64 -13.53 11.45
N PRO A 11 0.37 -13.97 11.39
CA PRO A 11 -0.77 -13.18 11.87
C PRO A 11 -0.62 -12.81 13.36
N ALA A 12 -0.04 -13.70 14.17
CA ALA A 12 0.19 -13.47 15.60
C ALA A 12 1.20 -12.33 15.85
N ASP A 13 2.25 -12.23 15.02
CA ASP A 13 3.18 -11.09 15.09
C ASP A 13 2.46 -9.77 14.78
N LEU A 14 1.55 -9.77 13.79
CA LEU A 14 0.78 -8.58 13.45
C LEU A 14 -0.14 -8.17 14.60
N GLU A 15 -0.82 -9.12 15.24
CA GLU A 15 -1.68 -8.84 16.39
C GLU A 15 -0.88 -8.28 17.59
N LEU A 16 0.28 -8.89 17.88
CA LEU A 16 1.16 -8.41 18.94
C LEU A 16 1.66 -6.99 18.67
N VAL A 17 2.01 -6.70 17.43
CA VAL A 17 2.45 -5.37 17.02
C VAL A 17 1.30 -4.36 17.01
N ARG A 18 0.08 -4.76 16.63
CA ARG A 18 -1.13 -3.93 16.75
C ARG A 18 -1.44 -3.56 18.20
N GLN A 19 -1.31 -4.52 19.13
CA GLN A 19 -1.55 -4.27 20.56
C GLN A 19 -0.45 -3.42 21.22
N ARG A 20 0.81 -3.62 20.82
CA ARG A 20 1.98 -3.02 21.49
C ARG A 20 2.45 -1.71 20.85
N TRP A 21 2.28 -1.57 19.53
CA TRP A 21 2.71 -0.43 18.71
C TRP A 21 1.71 -0.14 17.57
N PRO A 22 0.48 0.30 17.88
CA PRO A 22 -0.59 0.48 16.90
C PRO A 22 -0.18 1.41 15.74
N GLU A 23 0.50 2.52 16.02
CA GLU A 23 0.93 3.48 14.98
C GLU A 23 1.92 2.87 13.98
N LYS A 24 2.85 2.04 14.47
CA LYS A 24 3.82 1.36 13.62
C LYS A 24 3.18 0.21 12.84
N ALA A 25 2.24 -0.50 13.47
CA ALA A 25 1.47 -1.55 12.82
C ALA A 25 0.68 -0.97 11.63
N ALA A 26 -0.03 0.14 11.82
CA ALA A 26 -0.80 0.81 10.77
C ALA A 26 0.10 1.32 9.64
N ALA A 27 1.19 2.02 9.96
CA ALA A 27 2.14 2.48 8.93
C ALA A 27 2.74 1.32 8.14
N GLN A 28 3.01 0.19 8.81
CA GLN A 28 3.55 -0.99 8.16
C GLN A 28 2.51 -1.71 7.29
N VAL A 29 1.27 -1.85 7.75
CA VAL A 29 0.17 -2.40 6.95
C VAL A 29 -0.13 -1.51 5.74
N GLN A 30 -0.10 -0.19 5.91
CA GLN A 30 -0.24 0.77 4.81
C GLN A 30 0.89 0.63 3.78
N ALA A 31 2.13 0.45 4.22
CA ALA A 31 3.24 0.15 3.33
C ALA A 31 3.06 -1.19 2.58
N MET A 32 2.54 -2.22 3.26
CA MET A 32 2.22 -3.51 2.64
C MET A 32 1.07 -3.42 1.62
N MET A 33 0.07 -2.59 1.87
CA MET A 33 -1.00 -2.29 0.92
C MET A 33 -0.45 -1.59 -0.33
N GLY A 34 0.49 -0.65 -0.15
CA GLY A 34 1.18 0.01 -1.27
C GLY A 34 1.98 -0.96 -2.16
N SER A 35 2.57 -1.98 -1.56
CA SER A 35 3.30 -3.06 -2.27
C SER A 35 2.43 -4.28 -2.61
N SER A 36 1.11 -4.21 -2.45
CA SER A 36 0.21 -5.33 -2.76
C SER A 36 -0.05 -5.51 -4.25
N LYS A 37 0.40 -4.58 -5.09
CA LYS A 37 0.25 -4.63 -6.53
C LYS A 37 1.61 -4.80 -7.19
N THR A 38 1.65 -5.64 -8.20
CA THR A 38 2.86 -5.89 -8.99
C THR A 38 2.55 -5.77 -10.48
N TRP A 39 3.55 -5.37 -11.26
CA TRP A 39 3.42 -5.26 -12.71
C TRP A 39 3.73 -6.62 -13.33
N GLN A 40 2.75 -7.26 -13.96
CA GLN A 40 2.92 -8.54 -14.64
C GLN A 40 2.75 -8.37 -16.16
N PRO A 41 3.48 -9.14 -16.98
CA PRO A 41 3.32 -9.14 -18.42
C PRO A 41 1.90 -9.58 -18.80
N LYS A 42 1.19 -8.68 -19.51
CA LYS A 42 -0.13 -8.92 -20.07
C LYS A 42 0.03 -9.56 -21.44
N LYS A 43 -0.54 -10.75 -21.60
CA LYS A 43 -0.72 -11.36 -22.91
C LYS A 43 -1.77 -10.57 -23.69
N VAL A 44 -1.30 -9.78 -24.64
CA VAL A 44 -2.16 -9.05 -25.58
C VAL A 44 -2.63 -10.03 -26.65
N LYS A 45 -3.94 -10.12 -26.88
CA LYS A 45 -4.46 -10.88 -28.02
C LYS A 45 -4.19 -10.10 -29.31
N ASP A 46 -3.99 -10.83 -30.40
CA ASP A 46 -3.82 -10.23 -31.72
C ASP A 46 -5.04 -9.35 -32.06
N GLY A 47 -4.80 -8.07 -32.35
CA GLY A 47 -5.85 -7.06 -32.59
C GLY A 47 -6.37 -6.30 -31.37
N GLU A 48 -5.94 -6.62 -30.15
CA GLU A 48 -6.34 -5.88 -28.94
C GLU A 48 -5.60 -4.54 -28.86
N LYS A 49 -6.34 -3.43 -28.99
CA LYS A 49 -5.79 -2.09 -28.76
C LYS A 49 -5.71 -1.82 -27.26
N LEU A 50 -4.51 -1.94 -26.70
CA LEU A 50 -4.21 -1.46 -25.36
C LEU A 50 -3.82 0.02 -25.38
N VAL A 51 -4.38 0.78 -24.45
CA VAL A 51 -4.05 2.19 -24.21
C VAL A 51 -3.46 2.28 -22.81
N GLY A 52 -2.38 3.05 -22.67
CA GLY A 52 -1.75 3.29 -21.38
C GLY A 52 -2.76 3.87 -20.39
N SER A 53 -2.80 3.31 -19.18
CA SER A 53 -3.70 3.71 -18.12
C SER A 53 -3.00 3.62 -16.77
N ALA A 54 -3.68 3.99 -15.68
CA ALA A 54 -3.14 3.83 -14.33
C ALA A 54 -2.79 2.36 -13.98
N THR A 55 -3.37 1.39 -14.69
CA THR A 55 -3.16 -0.05 -14.47
C THR A 55 -2.50 -0.75 -15.65
N LEU A 56 -2.16 -0.05 -16.73
CA LEU A 56 -1.53 -0.61 -17.91
C LEU A 56 -0.42 0.30 -18.38
N LYS A 57 0.79 -0.24 -18.48
CA LYS A 57 1.93 0.50 -19.03
C LYS A 57 2.61 -0.31 -20.11
N LYS A 58 3.07 0.39 -21.14
CA LYS A 58 3.91 -0.17 -22.18
C LYS A 58 5.37 0.04 -21.78
N ILE A 59 6.17 -1.02 -21.82
CA ILE A 59 7.62 -0.94 -21.62
C ILE A 59 8.31 -1.49 -22.87
N THR A 60 9.49 -0.97 -23.17
CA THR A 60 10.36 -1.55 -24.18
C THR A 60 11.35 -2.44 -23.44
N SER A 61 11.31 -3.73 -23.73
CA SER A 61 12.25 -4.72 -23.22
C SER A 61 13.67 -4.43 -23.72
N GLU A 62 14.68 -5.02 -23.08
CA GLU A 62 16.09 -4.84 -23.47
C GLU A 62 16.34 -5.33 -24.92
N ASP A 63 15.58 -6.34 -25.37
CA ASP A 63 15.54 -6.83 -26.74
C ASP A 63 14.85 -5.89 -27.76
N GLY A 64 14.43 -4.68 -27.34
CA GLY A 64 13.73 -3.73 -28.20
C GLY A 64 12.27 -4.09 -28.50
N LYS A 65 11.73 -5.11 -27.81
CA LYS A 65 10.33 -5.54 -27.96
C LYS A 65 9.42 -4.75 -27.04
N ASP A 66 8.30 -4.31 -27.58
CA ASP A 66 7.26 -3.64 -26.81
C ASP A 66 6.42 -4.65 -26.02
N GLU A 67 6.48 -4.58 -24.69
CA GLU A 67 5.71 -5.42 -23.79
C GLU A 67 4.70 -4.58 -23.02
N TRP A 68 3.50 -5.15 -22.82
CA TRP A 68 2.48 -4.52 -21.99
C TRP A 68 2.52 -5.15 -20.60
N LEU A 69 2.62 -4.31 -19.58
CA LEU A 69 2.51 -4.70 -18.19
C LEU A 69 1.16 -4.26 -17.65
N GLU A 70 0.48 -5.16 -16.95
CA GLU A 70 -0.73 -4.88 -16.19
C GLU A 70 -0.42 -4.88 -14.69
N LEU A 71 -0.98 -3.90 -14.00
CA LEU A 71 -0.92 -3.80 -12.56
C LEU A 71 -1.95 -4.76 -11.97
N VAL A 72 -1.49 -5.91 -11.50
CA VAL A 72 -2.32 -6.94 -10.90
C VAL A 72 -2.05 -7.03 -9.40
N ASP A 73 -2.97 -7.70 -8.71
CA ASP A 73 -2.77 -8.05 -7.30
C ASP A 73 -1.65 -9.07 -7.15
N ASP A 74 -0.68 -8.75 -6.32
CA ASP A 74 0.45 -9.62 -6.03
C ASP A 74 -0.02 -10.78 -5.15
N PRO A 75 -0.08 -12.02 -5.68
CA PRO A 75 -0.53 -13.17 -4.91
C PRO A 75 0.45 -13.53 -3.78
N GLU A 76 1.68 -13.02 -3.81
CA GLU A 76 2.68 -13.20 -2.76
C GLU A 76 2.78 -12.02 -1.80
N SER A 77 1.85 -11.07 -1.88
CA SER A 77 1.89 -9.88 -1.05
C SER A 77 1.95 -10.26 0.43
N LYS A 78 2.75 -9.52 1.20
CA LYS A 78 2.90 -9.73 2.63
C LYS A 78 1.55 -9.75 3.36
N LEU A 79 0.56 -8.99 2.89
CA LEU A 79 -0.81 -9.04 3.44
C LEU A 79 -1.43 -10.43 3.34
N LYS A 80 -1.29 -11.07 2.17
CA LYS A 80 -1.83 -12.41 1.92
C LYS A 80 -1.08 -13.47 2.73
N ARG A 81 0.25 -13.32 2.88
CA ARG A 81 1.07 -14.18 3.76
C ARG A 81 0.68 -14.06 5.23
N LEU A 82 0.27 -12.87 5.66
CA LEU A 82 -0.24 -12.61 7.01
C LEU A 82 -1.72 -13.02 7.18
N GLY A 83 -2.37 -13.54 6.14
CA GLY A 83 -3.78 -13.92 6.17
C GLY A 83 -4.75 -12.74 6.30
N VAL A 84 -4.29 -11.52 5.99
CA VAL A 84 -5.08 -10.29 6.13
C VAL A 84 -5.65 -9.91 4.77
N SER A 85 -6.97 -9.74 4.70
CA SER A 85 -7.62 -9.24 3.50
C SER A 85 -7.31 -7.75 3.29
N LYS A 86 -7.49 -7.24 2.06
CA LYS A 86 -7.33 -5.80 1.79
C LYS A 86 -8.28 -4.94 2.63
N ALA A 87 -9.48 -5.43 2.92
CA ALA A 87 -10.45 -4.71 3.72
C ALA A 87 -9.96 -4.59 5.17
N GLU A 88 -9.54 -5.70 5.77
CA GLU A 88 -8.97 -5.69 7.12
C GLU A 88 -7.69 -4.85 7.20
N ALA A 89 -6.85 -4.89 6.16
CA ALA A 89 -5.66 -4.06 6.08
C ALA A 89 -5.99 -2.56 6.03
N ALA A 90 -7.05 -2.19 5.29
CA ALA A 90 -7.55 -0.82 5.23
C ALA A 90 -8.10 -0.38 6.60
N GLU A 91 -8.88 -1.23 7.27
CA GLU A 91 -9.38 -0.96 8.61
C GLU A 91 -8.23 -0.77 9.62
N ILE A 92 -7.22 -1.64 9.61
CA ILE A 92 -6.05 -1.51 10.50
C ILE A 92 -5.27 -0.23 10.22
N ALA A 93 -5.17 0.19 8.95
CA ALA A 93 -4.51 1.44 8.59
C ALA A 93 -5.34 2.68 8.95
N GLU A 94 -6.67 2.59 8.87
CA GLU A 94 -7.59 3.70 9.15
C GLU A 94 -7.85 3.88 10.66
N ASP A 95 -7.85 2.79 11.44
CA ASP A 95 -8.04 2.77 12.90
C ASP A 95 -6.98 3.58 13.66
N VAL A 96 -5.84 3.87 13.02
CA VAL A 96 -4.71 4.59 13.63
C VAL A 96 -4.39 5.91 12.92
N LEU A 97 -5.13 6.29 11.87
CA LEU A 97 -5.16 7.70 11.56
C LEU A 97 -5.77 8.37 12.78
N PRO A 98 -5.06 9.28 13.49
CA PRO A 98 -5.76 10.12 14.42
C PRO A 98 -6.88 10.74 13.58
N ARG A 99 -8.13 10.58 14.01
CA ARG A 99 -9.16 11.57 13.70
C ARG A 99 -8.46 12.87 14.01
N THR A 100 -7.97 13.57 12.99
CA THR A 100 -7.47 14.92 13.14
C THR A 100 -8.72 15.72 13.37
N SER A 101 -9.24 15.61 14.60
CA SER A 101 -10.08 16.59 15.24
C SER A 101 -9.46 17.92 14.90
N GLY A 102 -10.26 18.76 14.25
CA GLY A 102 -9.85 20.06 13.79
C GLY A 102 -9.04 20.79 14.83
N ARG A 103 -7.80 21.12 14.47
CA ARG A 103 -7.23 22.41 14.87
C ARG A 103 -7.01 23.19 13.59
N GLY A 104 -8.06 23.91 13.21
CA GLY A 104 -7.86 25.16 12.50
C GLY A 104 -6.89 26.00 13.33
N ARG A 105 -5.64 26.08 12.89
CA ARG A 105 -4.79 27.23 13.21
C ARG A 105 -5.11 28.29 12.16
N SER A 106 -6.24 28.95 12.35
CA SER A 106 -6.40 30.34 11.92
C SER A 106 -5.48 31.16 12.82
N ASN A 107 -4.20 31.27 12.46
CA ASN A 107 -3.36 32.32 13.03
C ASN A 107 -3.59 33.56 12.17
N GLY A 108 -4.65 34.29 12.51
CA GLY A 108 -4.83 35.68 12.09
C GLY A 108 -3.62 36.46 12.58
N HIS A 109 -2.76 36.86 11.64
CA HIS A 109 -1.79 37.90 11.91
C HIS A 109 -2.54 39.22 11.77
N ASP A 110 -2.96 39.70 12.94
CA ASP A 110 -3.46 41.03 13.24
C ASP A 110 -2.53 42.07 12.58
N ARG A 111 -3.00 42.70 11.49
CA ARG A 111 -2.41 43.95 11.00
C ARG A 111 -2.99 45.06 11.87
N ILE A 112 -2.24 45.41 12.90
CA ILE A 112 -2.42 46.65 13.64
C ILE A 112 -1.88 47.78 12.78
N TYR A 113 -2.63 48.89 12.80
CA TYR A 113 -2.51 50.14 12.04
C TYR A 113 -1.10 50.68 11.80
#